data_AF-A0A7N0RFC1-F1
#
_entry.id   AF-A0A7N0RFC1-F1
#
_cell.length_a   1.000
_cell.length_b   1.000
_cell.length_c   1.000
_cell.angle_alpha   90.00
_cell.angle_beta   90.00
_cell.angle_gamma   90.00
#
_symmetry.space_group_name_H-M   'P 1'
#
loop_
_entity.id
_entity.type
_entity.pdbx_description
1 polymer ?
#
loop_
_entity_poly.entity_id
_entity_poly.type
_entity_poly.pdbx_seq_one_letter_code
_entity_poly.pdbx_strand_id
1 'polypeptide(L)'
;MEASVLKSLHKLPFSPLNLRRNRAAPAAWAGTRRRASARPISQKMYVPGFGEKSPEAKAAINIHDFFTLMAVRIVLAQLKSHSAEAHKELMEFVDRNSLNDGDKFCADLMRESPRHKALALRILEVRSSYCKEDFEWDNMQRLAAQLVDESNKKLMREYLLETSNIEKDK
;
A
#
# COMPACT_ATOMS: atom_id res chain seq x y z
N MET A 1 -34.80 32.60 24.52
CA MET A 1 -34.73 31.43 25.42
C MET A 1 -33.34 31.41 25.99
N GLU A 2 -33.28 31.63 27.29
CA GLU A 2 -32.15 32.03 28.11
C GLU A 2 -30.94 31.08 28.05
N ALA A 3 -29.75 31.67 28.05
CA ALA A 3 -28.48 30.99 28.23
C ALA A 3 -28.30 30.59 29.71
N SER A 4 -27.98 29.32 29.99
CA SER A 4 -27.54 28.82 31.29
C SER A 4 -26.10 28.35 31.16
N VAL A 5 -25.12 29.17 31.55
CA VAL A 5 -24.53 29.28 32.90
C VAL A 5 -23.69 28.05 33.29
N LEU A 6 -22.38 28.30 33.20
CA LEU A 6 -21.23 27.67 33.84
C LEU A 6 -21.50 27.13 35.26
N LYS A 7 -20.96 25.94 35.55
CA LYS A 7 -20.58 25.36 36.86
C LYS A 7 -20.00 23.97 36.55
N SER A 8 -18.93 23.44 37.14
CA SER A 8 -18.13 23.83 38.29
C SER A 8 -16.86 22.95 38.27
N LEU A 9 -15.69 23.57 38.40
CA LEU A 9 -14.37 22.96 38.54
C LEU A 9 -14.01 22.98 40.03
N HIS A 10 -14.05 21.83 40.71
CA HIS A 10 -13.65 21.64 42.12
C HIS A 10 -13.43 20.14 42.34
N LYS A 11 -12.44 19.59 43.04
CA LYS A 11 -11.33 20.05 43.89
C LYS A 11 -10.41 18.82 44.06
N LEU A 12 -9.10 18.99 43.95
CA LEU A 12 -8.12 18.00 44.42
C LEU A 12 -7.79 18.28 45.89
N PRO A 13 -7.72 17.28 46.78
CA PRO A 13 -7.11 17.48 48.09
C PRO A 13 -5.62 17.17 48.04
N PHE A 14 -4.82 18.21 48.29
CA PHE A 14 -3.48 18.09 48.84
C PHE A 14 -3.56 17.53 50.28
N SER A 15 -2.64 16.63 50.64
CA SER A 15 -2.25 16.39 52.02
C SER A 15 -0.77 16.02 52.12
N PRO A 16 -0.10 16.34 53.24
CA PRO A 16 1.31 16.67 53.26
C PRO A 16 2.25 15.52 53.66
N LEU A 17 3.52 15.78 53.37
CA LEU A 17 4.74 15.06 53.71
C LEU A 17 4.73 14.45 55.12
N ASN A 18 5.08 13.16 55.20
CA ASN A 18 5.58 12.55 56.43
C ASN A 18 7.01 12.04 56.21
N LEU A 19 7.91 12.60 57.01
CA LEU A 19 9.35 12.38 57.00
C LEU A 19 9.69 11.19 57.91
N ARG A 20 10.74 10.44 57.53
CA ARG A 20 11.55 9.50 58.33
C ARG A 20 10.91 8.14 58.69
N ARG A 21 11.55 7.07 58.19
CA ARG A 21 12.54 6.30 58.98
C ARG A 21 13.43 5.46 58.07
N ASN A 22 14.74 5.70 58.16
CA ASN A 22 15.77 4.88 57.53
C ASN A 22 15.70 3.43 58.05
N ARG A 23 15.63 2.47 57.13
CA ARG A 23 16.11 1.10 57.36
C ARG A 23 16.85 0.65 56.12
N ALA A 24 18.15 0.43 56.28
CA ALA A 24 19.04 -0.05 55.25
C ALA A 24 18.55 -1.41 54.71
N ALA A 25 18.50 -1.52 53.38
CA ALA A 25 18.34 -2.79 52.65
C ALA A 25 19.53 -2.93 51.69
N PRO A 26 20.08 -4.14 51.51
CA PRO A 26 21.31 -4.34 50.75
C PRO A 26 21.05 -4.18 49.26
N ALA A 27 22.05 -3.67 48.55
CA ALA A 27 22.05 -3.51 47.11
C ALA A 27 22.01 -4.87 46.40
N ALA A 28 20.79 -5.36 46.11
CA ALA A 28 20.58 -6.44 45.16
C ALA A 28 20.62 -5.83 43.76
N TRP A 29 21.64 -6.20 42.99
CA TRP A 29 21.75 -5.89 41.57
C TRP A 29 20.56 -6.47 40.82
N ALA A 30 19.51 -5.65 40.64
CA ALA A 30 18.43 -5.93 39.73
C ALA A 30 18.97 -5.80 38.30
N GLY A 31 19.54 -6.89 37.79
CA GLY A 31 19.81 -7.04 36.38
C GLY A 31 18.50 -6.77 35.64
N THR A 32 18.44 -5.63 34.94
CA THR A 32 17.42 -5.33 33.95
C THR A 32 17.45 -6.46 32.92
N ARG A 33 16.63 -7.50 33.13
CA ARG A 33 16.17 -8.34 32.03
C ARG A 33 15.41 -7.38 31.13
N ARG A 34 16.10 -6.85 30.12
CA ARG A 34 15.45 -6.31 28.94
C ARG A 34 14.53 -7.43 28.51
N ARG A 35 13.23 -7.22 28.71
CA ARG A 35 12.21 -8.06 28.09
C ARG A 35 12.48 -7.93 26.61
N ALA A 36 13.22 -8.89 26.06
CA ALA A 36 13.42 -9.00 24.64
C ALA A 36 12.00 -9.00 24.07
N SER A 37 11.64 -7.92 23.39
CA SER A 37 10.49 -7.93 22.50
C SER A 37 10.69 -9.18 21.66
N ALA A 38 9.81 -10.17 21.87
CA ALA A 38 9.72 -11.29 20.97
C ALA A 38 9.34 -10.68 19.63
N ARG A 39 10.35 -10.37 18.81
CA ARG A 39 10.12 -10.06 17.41
C ARG A 39 9.36 -11.26 16.88
N PRO A 40 8.17 -11.09 16.29
CA PRO A 40 7.52 -12.22 15.64
C PRO A 40 8.53 -12.73 14.62
N ILE A 41 8.95 -13.98 14.77
CA ILE A 41 9.81 -14.65 13.80
C ILE A 41 8.94 -14.78 12.56
N SER A 42 8.96 -13.78 11.68
CA SER A 42 8.35 -13.91 10.37
C SER A 42 9.07 -15.06 9.68
N GLN A 43 8.35 -16.09 9.25
CA GLN A 43 8.87 -17.20 8.43
C GLN A 43 9.26 -16.72 7.01
N LYS A 44 9.69 -15.47 6.87
CA LYS A 44 10.04 -14.84 5.61
C LYS A 44 11.42 -15.31 5.19
N MET A 45 11.54 -15.81 3.96
CA MET A 45 12.81 -16.18 3.37
C MET A 45 13.72 -14.95 3.25
N TYR A 46 14.98 -15.07 3.68
CA TYR A 46 15.98 -14.04 3.42
C TYR A 46 16.25 -13.96 1.91
N VAL A 47 16.25 -12.75 1.38
CA VAL A 47 16.56 -12.48 -0.04
C VAL A 47 17.97 -11.86 -0.10
N PRO A 48 19.01 -12.61 -0.50
CA PRO A 48 20.35 -12.07 -0.67
C PRO A 48 20.40 -11.03 -1.79
N GLY A 49 21.24 -10.01 -1.64
CA GLY A 49 21.60 -9.09 -2.73
C GLY A 49 20.58 -7.98 -3.05
N PHE A 50 19.46 -7.89 -2.34
CA PHE A 50 18.49 -6.80 -2.51
C PHE A 50 18.87 -5.59 -1.64
N GLY A 51 19.84 -4.80 -2.10
CA GLY A 51 20.43 -3.68 -1.34
C GLY A 51 19.60 -2.38 -1.28
N GLU A 52 18.43 -2.35 -1.92
CA GLU A 52 17.51 -1.19 -1.97
C GLU A 52 16.26 -1.41 -1.07
N LYS A 53 15.09 -0.88 -1.49
CA LYS A 53 13.78 -1.21 -0.90
C LYS A 53 13.50 -2.71 -1.03
N SER A 54 12.72 -3.29 -0.12
CA SER A 54 12.41 -4.73 -0.20
C SER A 54 11.69 -5.11 -1.52
N PRO A 55 11.77 -6.37 -1.97
CA PRO A 55 11.05 -6.82 -3.17
C PRO A 55 9.54 -6.54 -3.10
N GLU A 56 8.95 -6.68 -1.91
CA GLU A 56 7.53 -6.37 -1.70
C GLU A 56 7.24 -4.88 -1.84
N ALA A 57 8.13 -4.01 -1.35
CA ALA A 57 7.98 -2.57 -1.52
C ALA A 57 8.10 -2.18 -3.01
N LYS A 58 8.97 -2.85 -3.77
CA LYS A 58 9.07 -2.63 -5.23
C LYS A 58 7.81 -3.10 -5.95
N ALA A 59 7.27 -4.26 -5.60
CA ALA A 59 6.00 -4.75 -6.14
C ALA A 59 4.83 -3.83 -5.77
N ALA A 60 4.77 -3.34 -4.54
CA ALA A 60 3.73 -2.42 -4.08
C ALA A 60 3.72 -1.10 -4.86
N ILE A 61 4.90 -0.56 -5.22
CA ILE A 61 4.99 0.64 -6.06
C ILE A 61 4.42 0.36 -7.46
N ASN A 62 4.76 -0.77 -8.07
CA ASN A 62 4.20 -1.12 -9.38
C ASN A 62 2.66 -1.28 -9.34
N ILE A 63 2.14 -1.89 -8.26
CA ILE A 63 0.69 -2.05 -8.07
C ILE A 63 0.02 -0.69 -7.83
N HIS A 64 0.67 0.22 -7.09
CA HIS A 64 0.21 1.60 -6.91
C HIS A 64 0.02 2.33 -8.24
N ASP A 65 1.02 2.27 -9.13
CA ASP A 65 0.94 2.91 -10.45
C ASP A 65 -0.11 2.23 -11.34
N PHE A 66 -0.21 0.89 -11.27
CA PHE A 66 -1.25 0.13 -11.93
C PHE A 66 -2.67 0.54 -11.49
N PHE A 67 -2.90 0.80 -10.21
CA PHE A 67 -4.21 1.29 -9.74
C PHE A 67 -4.54 2.69 -10.24
N THR A 68 -3.53 3.54 -10.47
CA THR A 68 -3.76 4.84 -11.10
C THR A 68 -4.21 4.66 -12.55
N LEU A 69 -3.57 3.76 -13.31
CA LEU A 69 -4.02 3.38 -14.65
C LEU A 69 -5.46 2.83 -14.65
N MET A 70 -5.80 1.92 -13.72
CA MET A 70 -7.15 1.36 -13.62
C MET A 70 -8.18 2.43 -13.28
N ALA A 71 -7.89 3.31 -12.33
CA ALA A 71 -8.78 4.40 -11.96
C ALA A 71 -9.04 5.36 -13.13
N VAL A 72 -8.02 5.71 -13.92
CA VAL A 72 -8.20 6.51 -15.14
C VAL A 72 -9.15 5.81 -16.12
N ARG A 73 -9.00 4.50 -16.35
CA ARG A 73 -9.89 3.73 -17.24
C ARG A 73 -11.33 3.69 -16.73
N ILE A 74 -11.52 3.49 -15.43
CA ILE A 74 -12.83 3.48 -14.78
C ILE A 74 -13.50 4.86 -14.94
N VAL A 75 -12.79 5.94 -14.64
CA VAL A 75 -13.30 7.32 -14.77
C VAL A 75 -13.62 7.64 -16.23
N LEU A 76 -12.76 7.28 -17.17
CA LEU A 76 -13.02 7.46 -18.60
C LEU A 76 -14.31 6.74 -19.04
N ALA A 77 -14.55 5.52 -18.55
CA ALA A 77 -15.77 4.79 -18.84
C ALA A 77 -17.02 5.47 -18.24
N GLN A 78 -16.93 5.98 -17.00
CA GLN A 78 -18.00 6.74 -16.36
C GLN A 78 -18.32 8.04 -17.12
N LEU A 79 -17.30 8.73 -17.66
CA LEU A 79 -17.50 9.98 -18.38
C LEU A 79 -18.16 9.81 -19.74
N LYS A 80 -18.03 8.65 -20.40
CA LYS A 80 -18.67 8.39 -21.71
C LYS A 80 -20.20 8.58 -21.67
N SER A 81 -20.84 8.24 -20.55
CA SER A 81 -22.29 8.39 -20.38
C SER A 81 -22.70 9.73 -19.78
N HIS A 82 -21.84 10.33 -18.93
CA HIS A 82 -22.20 11.54 -18.17
C HIS A 82 -21.75 12.85 -18.82
N SER A 83 -20.60 12.88 -19.49
CA SER A 83 -20.06 14.10 -20.10
C SER A 83 -19.05 13.79 -21.21
N ALA A 84 -19.49 13.97 -22.47
CA ALA A 84 -18.64 13.75 -23.63
C ALA A 84 -17.45 14.73 -23.70
N GLU A 85 -17.61 15.96 -23.23
CA GLU A 85 -16.53 16.95 -23.20
C GLU A 85 -15.42 16.57 -22.22
N ALA A 86 -15.79 16.25 -20.96
CA ALA A 86 -14.80 15.86 -19.95
C ALA A 86 -14.11 14.53 -20.31
N HIS A 87 -14.84 13.62 -20.99
CA HIS A 87 -14.25 12.41 -21.56
C HIS A 87 -13.16 12.74 -22.59
N LYS A 88 -13.46 13.64 -23.53
CA LYS A 88 -12.51 14.06 -24.57
C LYS A 88 -11.30 14.77 -23.98
N GLU A 89 -11.51 15.72 -23.06
CA GLU A 89 -10.42 16.43 -22.38
C GLU A 89 -9.49 15.45 -21.63
N LEU A 90 -10.04 14.48 -20.90
CA LEU A 90 -9.24 13.49 -20.19
C LEU A 90 -8.48 12.56 -21.15
N MET A 91 -9.09 12.14 -22.25
CA MET A 91 -8.42 11.35 -23.29
C MET A 91 -7.23 12.12 -23.90
N GLU A 92 -7.44 13.39 -24.30
CA GLU A 92 -6.36 14.23 -24.83
C GLU A 92 -5.24 14.47 -23.81
N PHE A 93 -5.56 14.53 -22.52
CA PHE A 93 -4.54 14.60 -21.48
C PHE A 93 -3.75 13.29 -21.34
N VAL A 94 -4.44 12.14 -21.36
CA VAL A 94 -3.80 10.81 -21.29
C VAL A 94 -2.90 10.56 -22.50
N ASP A 95 -3.29 10.99 -23.69
CA ASP A 95 -2.47 10.81 -24.90
C ASP A 95 -1.16 11.62 -24.85
N ARG A 96 -1.15 12.73 -24.12
CA ARG A 96 0.02 13.63 -23.98
C ARG A 96 0.90 13.29 -22.78
N ASN A 97 0.39 12.56 -21.79
CA ASN A 97 1.07 12.33 -20.52
C ASN A 97 1.19 10.84 -20.20
N SER A 98 2.39 10.40 -19.82
CA SER A 98 2.63 9.00 -19.45
C SER A 98 1.94 8.64 -18.13
N LEU A 99 1.34 7.44 -18.09
CA LEU A 99 0.76 6.83 -16.89
C LEU A 99 1.73 5.94 -16.10
N ASN A 100 3.03 5.93 -16.46
CA ASN A 100 4.03 5.12 -15.78
C ASN A 100 4.33 5.60 -14.35
N ASP A 101 4.18 6.90 -14.10
CA ASP A 101 4.27 7.49 -12.76
C ASP A 101 2.91 8.08 -12.41
N GLY A 102 2.13 7.34 -11.62
CA GLY A 102 0.75 7.68 -11.33
C GLY A 102 0.61 8.97 -10.53
N ASP A 103 1.54 9.23 -9.61
CA ASP A 103 1.51 10.43 -8.77
C ASP A 103 1.91 11.67 -9.56
N LYS A 104 2.94 11.58 -10.41
CA LYS A 104 3.28 12.67 -11.34
C LYS A 104 2.13 12.96 -12.28
N PHE A 105 1.51 11.93 -12.87
CA PHE A 105 0.34 12.11 -13.74
C PHE A 105 -0.79 12.87 -13.04
N CYS A 106 -1.18 12.44 -11.83
CA CYS A 106 -2.22 13.13 -11.06
C CYS A 106 -1.81 14.56 -10.68
N ALA A 107 -0.54 14.78 -10.32
CA ALA A 107 0.00 16.08 -9.99
C ALA A 107 -0.07 17.05 -11.19
N ASP A 108 0.29 16.59 -12.38
CA ASP A 108 0.25 17.39 -13.60
C ASP A 108 -1.21 17.69 -14.01
N LEU A 109 -2.08 16.68 -13.95
CA LEU A 109 -3.51 16.84 -14.24
C LEU A 109 -4.18 17.87 -13.31
N MET A 110 -3.80 17.91 -12.03
CA MET A 110 -4.32 18.91 -11.09
C MET A 110 -3.92 20.36 -11.42
N ARG A 111 -2.85 20.55 -12.19
CA ARG A 111 -2.29 21.87 -12.53
C ARG A 111 -2.73 22.38 -13.90
N GLU A 112 -3.24 21.51 -14.77
CA GLU A 112 -3.65 21.85 -16.15
C GLU A 112 -4.82 22.86 -16.16
N SER A 113 -5.92 22.60 -15.44
CA SER A 113 -7.05 23.53 -15.32
C SER A 113 -7.95 23.19 -14.12
N PRO A 114 -8.88 24.08 -13.71
CA PRO A 114 -9.86 23.76 -12.67
C PRO A 114 -10.73 22.54 -12.98
N ARG A 115 -11.06 22.31 -14.27
CA ARG A 115 -11.82 21.11 -14.71
C ARG A 115 -10.96 19.85 -14.55
N HIS A 116 -9.70 19.88 -14.99
CA HIS A 116 -8.76 18.77 -14.84
C HIS A 116 -8.46 18.47 -13.37
N LYS A 117 -8.40 19.50 -12.52
CA LYS A 117 -8.28 19.31 -11.07
C LYS A 117 -9.45 18.50 -10.50
N ALA A 118 -10.69 18.79 -10.90
CA ALA A 118 -11.84 17.99 -10.46
C ALA A 118 -11.74 16.53 -10.94
N LEU A 119 -11.28 16.30 -12.17
CA LEU A 119 -11.04 14.96 -12.71
C LEU A 119 -9.94 14.21 -11.94
N ALA A 120 -8.84 14.89 -11.61
CA ALA A 120 -7.76 14.31 -10.82
C ALA A 120 -8.23 13.89 -9.42
N LEU A 121 -9.01 14.74 -8.74
CA LEU A 121 -9.60 14.39 -7.44
C LEU A 121 -10.50 13.17 -7.54
N ARG A 122 -11.29 13.04 -8.61
CA ARG A 122 -12.10 11.86 -8.87
C ARG A 122 -11.26 10.60 -9.08
N ILE A 123 -10.15 10.70 -9.81
CA ILE A 123 -9.22 9.58 -10.00
C ILE A 123 -8.58 9.17 -8.66
N LEU A 124 -8.20 10.14 -7.82
CA LEU A 124 -7.64 9.86 -6.48
C LEU A 124 -8.63 9.10 -5.58
N GLU A 125 -9.90 9.48 -5.62
CA GLU A 125 -10.98 8.79 -4.90
C GLU A 125 -11.14 7.37 -5.43
N VAL A 126 -11.31 7.21 -6.75
CA VAL A 126 -11.52 5.91 -7.40
C VAL A 126 -10.34 4.97 -7.16
N ARG A 127 -9.08 5.42 -7.26
CA ARG A 127 -7.93 4.54 -7.02
C ARG A 127 -7.84 4.08 -5.55
N SER A 128 -8.26 4.93 -4.61
CA SER A 128 -8.35 4.55 -3.19
C SER A 128 -9.43 3.50 -2.96
N SER A 129 -10.64 3.72 -3.47
CA SER A 129 -11.76 2.77 -3.35
C SER A 129 -11.42 1.44 -4.02
N TYR A 130 -10.93 1.48 -5.26
CA TYR A 130 -10.57 0.28 -6.01
C TYR A 130 -9.53 -0.58 -5.27
N CYS A 131 -8.46 0.05 -4.76
CA CYS A 131 -7.41 -0.65 -4.01
C CYS A 131 -7.91 -1.31 -2.71
N LYS A 132 -8.84 -0.67 -2.00
CA LYS A 132 -9.26 -1.09 -0.65
C LYS A 132 -10.48 -2.00 -0.63
N GLU A 133 -11.39 -1.83 -1.59
CA GLU A 133 -12.72 -2.42 -1.54
C GLU A 133 -12.97 -3.38 -2.71
N ASP A 134 -12.56 -3.03 -3.93
CA ASP A 134 -12.91 -3.81 -5.13
C ASP A 134 -11.81 -4.77 -5.58
N PHE A 135 -10.55 -4.45 -5.35
CA PHE A 135 -9.43 -5.26 -5.84
C PHE A 135 -9.29 -6.55 -5.02
N GLU A 136 -9.45 -7.69 -5.69
CA GLU A 136 -9.40 -9.02 -5.08
C GLU A 136 -7.96 -9.46 -4.78
N TRP A 137 -7.39 -8.96 -3.68
CA TRP A 137 -6.02 -9.27 -3.26
C TRP A 137 -5.75 -10.78 -3.13
N ASP A 138 -6.68 -11.54 -2.56
CA ASP A 138 -6.56 -12.99 -2.39
C ASP A 138 -6.52 -13.71 -3.74
N ASN A 139 -7.33 -13.25 -4.70
CA ASN A 139 -7.35 -13.79 -6.05
C ASN A 139 -6.05 -13.45 -6.79
N MET A 140 -5.53 -12.23 -6.66
CA MET A 140 -4.22 -11.84 -7.19
C MET A 140 -3.10 -12.72 -6.64
N GLN A 141 -3.08 -12.97 -5.33
CA GLN A 141 -2.09 -13.85 -4.70
C GLN A 141 -2.19 -15.27 -5.24
N ARG A 142 -3.42 -15.82 -5.34
CA ARG A 142 -3.67 -17.15 -5.90
C ARG A 142 -3.19 -17.26 -7.34
N LEU A 143 -3.54 -16.28 -8.19
CA LEU A 143 -3.13 -16.25 -9.60
C LEU A 143 -1.61 -16.11 -9.74
N ALA A 144 -0.96 -15.27 -8.94
CA ALA A 144 0.49 -15.11 -8.97
C ALA A 144 1.21 -16.44 -8.65
N ALA A 145 0.74 -17.18 -7.64
CA ALA A 145 1.30 -18.50 -7.32
C ALA A 145 1.03 -19.51 -8.44
N GLN A 146 -0.19 -19.57 -8.96
CA GLN A 146 -0.56 -20.47 -10.05
C GLN A 146 0.28 -20.24 -11.32
N LEU A 147 0.51 -18.97 -11.69
CA LEU A 147 1.32 -18.63 -12.86
C LEU A 147 2.77 -19.12 -12.74
N VAL A 148 3.37 -19.06 -11.54
CA VAL A 148 4.71 -19.60 -11.30
C VAL A 148 4.72 -21.12 -11.46
N ASP A 149 3.77 -21.82 -10.85
CA ASP A 149 3.67 -23.28 -10.93
C ASP A 149 3.46 -23.77 -12.36
N GLU A 150 2.56 -23.12 -13.10
CA GLU A 150 2.25 -23.46 -14.49
C GLU A 150 3.42 -23.15 -15.42
N SER A 151 4.06 -21.99 -15.25
CA SER A 151 5.23 -21.60 -16.04
C SER A 151 6.38 -22.59 -15.83
N ASN A 152 6.68 -22.95 -14.58
CA ASN A 152 7.71 -23.93 -14.27
C ASN A 152 7.43 -25.29 -14.90
N LYS A 153 6.19 -25.80 -14.80
CA LYS A 153 5.79 -27.07 -15.44
C LYS A 153 5.90 -27.01 -16.96
N LYS A 154 5.52 -25.88 -17.56
CA LYS A 154 5.60 -25.68 -19.01
C LYS A 154 7.05 -25.71 -19.48
N LEU A 155 7.93 -24.93 -18.85
CA LEU A 155 9.35 -24.86 -19.20
C LEU A 155 10.03 -26.23 -19.08
N MET A 156 9.75 -26.99 -18.01
CA MET A 156 10.29 -28.34 -17.85
C MET A 156 9.80 -29.30 -18.94
N ARG A 157 8.51 -29.21 -19.32
CA ARG A 157 7.95 -30.04 -20.41
C ARG A 157 8.57 -29.70 -21.76
N GLU A 158 8.71 -28.42 -22.07
CA GLU A 158 9.33 -27.94 -23.32
C GLU A 158 10.78 -28.42 -23.42
N TYR A 159 11.56 -28.24 -22.36
CA TYR A 159 12.95 -28.70 -22.31
C TYR A 159 13.10 -30.21 -22.58
N LEU A 160 12.27 -31.04 -21.93
CA LEU A 160 12.32 -32.50 -22.11
C LEU A 160 12.00 -32.91 -23.55
N LEU A 161 11.00 -32.27 -24.17
CA LEU A 161 10.63 -32.53 -25.56
C LEU A 161 11.78 -32.16 -26.51
N GLU A 162 12.40 -31.00 -26.31
CA GLU A 162 13.52 -30.54 -27.12
C GLU A 162 14.71 -31.52 -27.03
N THR A 163 15.10 -31.92 -25.82
CA THR A 163 16.26 -32.82 -25.64
C THR A 163 16.01 -34.25 -26.12
N SER A 164 14.78 -34.75 -25.99
CA SER A 164 14.44 -36.13 -26.41
C SER A 164 14.41 -36.32 -27.93
N ASN A 165 14.19 -35.25 -28.70
CA ASN A 165 14.28 -35.29 -30.15
C ASN A 165 15.74 -35.31 -30.65
N ILE A 166 16.65 -34.66 -29.91
CA ILE A 166 18.09 -34.62 -30.24
C ILE A 166 18.75 -36.00 -30.07
N GLU A 167 18.27 -36.81 -29.13
CA GLU A 167 18.79 -38.17 -28.90
C GLU A 167 18.35 -39.19 -29.97
N LYS A 168 17.32 -38.90 -30.76
CA LYS A 168 16.84 -39.80 -31.83
C LYS A 168 17.54 -39.60 -33.17
N ASP A 169 18.21 -38.47 -33.35
CA ASP A 169 18.92 -38.08 -34.59
C ASP A 169 20.45 -38.28 -34.49
N LYS A 170 20.93 -38.97 -33.47
CA LYS A 170 22.33 -39.43 -33.31
C LYS A 170 22.41 -40.95 -33.32
#